data_AF-A0A411K3C0-F1
#
_entry.id   AF-A0A411K3C0-F1
#
_cell.length_a   1.000
_cell.length_b   1.000
_cell.length_c   1.000
_cell.angle_alpha   90.00
_cell.angle_beta   90.00
_cell.angle_gamma   90.00
#
_symmetry.space_group_name_H-M   'P 1'
#
loop_
_entity.id
_entity.type
_entity.pdbx_description
1 polymer ?
#
loop_
_entity_poly.entity_id
_entity_poly.type
_entity_poly.pdbx_seq_one_letter_code
_entity_poly.pdbx_strand_id
1 'polypeptide(L)'
;MIRFRLKRYGRKQRATYRIVAMDVRSRRDGRELANLGFYDPIRNKISLNKTLIRYFFIKKGAQLTKTVSNLLKKAGLLMTRRNKTSLNLKKFIIRDFLKLKKGTQSAIT
;
A
#
# COMPACT_ATOMS: atom_id res chain seq x y z
N MET A 1 -16.58 4.82 -11.56
CA MET A 1 -15.51 5.21 -10.60
C MET A 1 -14.24 4.48 -10.96
N ILE A 2 -13.06 5.06 -10.73
CA ILE A 2 -11.79 4.36 -10.96
C ILE A 2 -11.54 3.36 -9.83
N ARG A 3 -11.22 2.11 -10.18
CA ARG A 3 -10.94 1.04 -9.23
C ARG A 3 -9.65 0.30 -9.61
N PHE A 4 -8.84 0.00 -8.61
CA PHE A 4 -7.69 -0.89 -8.75
C PHE A 4 -8.16 -2.34 -8.65
N ARG A 5 -8.02 -3.08 -9.75
CA ARG A 5 -8.42 -4.48 -9.85
C ARG A 5 -7.40 -5.29 -10.63
N LEU A 6 -7.55 -6.61 -10.54
CA LEU A 6 -6.68 -7.56 -11.23
C LEU A 6 -7.27 -7.89 -12.61
N LYS A 7 -6.42 -7.81 -13.64
CA LYS A 7 -6.70 -8.27 -15.01
C LYS A 7 -5.92 -9.55 -15.26
N ARG A 8 -6.56 -10.62 -15.76
CA ARG A 8 -5.90 -11.92 -15.97
C ARG A 8 -5.20 -11.92 -17.32
N TYR A 9 -3.94 -12.34 -17.37
CA TYR A 9 -3.14 -12.45 -18.61
C TYR A 9 -2.50 -13.82 -18.83
N GLY A 10 -2.36 -14.65 -17.78
CA GLY A 10 -1.66 -15.93 -17.88
C GLY A 10 -2.40 -17.03 -18.66
N ARG A 11 -1.72 -18.17 -18.83
CA ARG A 11 -2.23 -19.35 -19.56
C ARG A 11 -3.21 -20.16 -18.71
N LYS A 12 -3.85 -21.17 -19.31
CA LYS A 12 -4.62 -22.19 -18.58
C LYS A 12 -3.72 -22.81 -17.50
N GLN A 13 -4.25 -22.95 -16.27
CA GLN A 13 -3.53 -23.46 -15.08
C GLN A 13 -2.27 -22.68 -14.63
N ARG A 14 -1.85 -21.64 -15.36
CA ARG A 14 -0.75 -20.73 -14.97
C ARG A 14 -1.23 -19.29 -15.03
N ALA A 15 -2.09 -18.93 -14.09
CA ALA A 15 -2.69 -17.61 -14.03
C ALA A 15 -1.69 -16.56 -13.51
N THR A 16 -1.55 -15.49 -14.27
CA THR A 16 -0.82 -14.29 -13.86
C THR A 16 -1.73 -13.08 -14.01
N TYR A 17 -1.49 -12.06 -13.17
CA TYR A 17 -2.37 -10.91 -13.05
C TYR A 17 -1.62 -9.60 -13.25
N ARG A 18 -2.25 -8.65 -13.95
CA ARG A 18 -1.83 -7.25 -13.94
C ARG A 18 -2.68 -6.48 -12.95
N ILE A 19 -2.05 -5.57 -12.21
CA ILE A 19 -2.73 -4.63 -11.33
C ILE A 19 -2.99 -3.39 -12.16
N VAL A 20 -4.27 -3.07 -12.41
CA VAL A 20 -4.66 -2.01 -13.34
C VAL A 20 -5.58 -1.00 -12.67
N ALA A 21 -5.47 0.26 -13.07
CA ALA A 21 -6.47 1.29 -12.82
C ALA A 21 -7.45 1.31 -13.99
N MET A 22 -8.73 1.11 -13.72
CA MET A 22 -9.77 1.21 -14.74
C MET A 22 -11.13 1.56 -14.15
N ASP A 23 -12.06 2.00 -14.99
CA ASP A 23 -13.44 2.23 -14.56
C ASP A 23 -14.12 0.90 -14.21
N VAL A 24 -14.98 0.92 -13.20
CA VAL A 24 -15.73 -0.24 -12.71
C VAL A 24 -16.64 -0.83 -13.80
N ARG A 25 -17.23 0.04 -14.64
CA ARG A 25 -18.14 -0.34 -15.73
C ARG A 25 -17.46 -1.12 -16.86
N SER A 26 -16.14 -0.97 -17.00
CA SER A 26 -15.39 -1.68 -18.04
C SER A 26 -15.36 -3.19 -17.78
N ARG A 27 -15.28 -3.98 -18.85
CA ARG A 27 -15.06 -5.45 -18.81
C ARG A 27 -13.80 -5.79 -18.01
N ARG A 28 -13.74 -6.97 -17.38
CA ARG A 28 -12.57 -7.43 -16.60
C ARG A 28 -11.25 -7.27 -17.35
N ASP A 29 -11.22 -7.78 -18.58
CA ASP A 29 -10.02 -7.78 -19.44
C ASP A 29 -10.04 -6.66 -20.49
N GLY A 30 -10.90 -5.64 -20.30
CA GLY A 30 -11.01 -4.48 -21.20
C GLY A 30 -9.82 -3.52 -21.11
N ARG A 31 -9.97 -2.36 -21.78
CA ARG A 31 -8.96 -1.30 -21.82
C ARG A 31 -8.74 -0.69 -20.43
N GLU A 32 -7.50 -0.74 -19.96
CA GLU A 32 -7.06 -0.06 -18.74
C GLU A 32 -6.74 1.43 -18.98
N LEU A 33 -6.85 2.25 -17.92
CA LEU A 33 -6.35 3.64 -17.93
C LEU A 33 -4.83 3.67 -17.72
N ALA A 34 -4.34 2.83 -16.80
CA ALA A 34 -2.92 2.68 -16.52
C ALA A 34 -2.61 1.29 -15.96
N ASN A 35 -1.45 0.77 -16.34
CA ASN A 35 -0.87 -0.43 -15.74
C ASN A 35 -0.04 -0.02 -14.52
N LEU A 36 -0.45 -0.48 -13.35
CA LEU A 36 0.18 -0.15 -12.07
C LEU A 36 1.22 -1.19 -11.64
N GLY A 37 1.22 -2.37 -12.27
CA GLY A 37 2.11 -3.45 -11.88
C GLY A 37 1.65 -4.84 -12.28
N PHE A 38 2.37 -5.83 -11.76
CA PHE A 38 2.17 -7.25 -12.05
C PHE A 38 2.21 -8.08 -10.77
N TYR A 39 1.42 -9.15 -10.75
CA TYR A 39 1.36 -10.12 -9.67
C TYR A 39 1.33 -11.54 -10.25
N ASP A 40 2.32 -12.34 -9.83
CA ASP A 40 2.40 -13.77 -10.08
C ASP A 40 2.12 -14.52 -8.76
N PRO A 41 0.98 -15.22 -8.64
CA PRO A 41 0.64 -15.98 -7.45
C PRO A 41 1.47 -17.26 -7.29
N ILE A 42 1.97 -17.84 -8.38
CA ILE A 42 2.72 -19.10 -8.34
C ILE A 42 4.12 -18.84 -7.81
N ARG A 43 4.75 -17.78 -8.32
CA ARG A 43 6.09 -17.36 -7.89
C ARG A 43 6.09 -16.40 -6.71
N ASN A 44 4.91 -15.99 -6.23
CA ASN A 44 4.72 -14.92 -5.24
C ASN A 44 5.49 -13.63 -5.58
N LYS A 45 5.68 -13.34 -6.87
CA LYS A 45 6.39 -12.13 -7.32
C LYS A 45 5.40 -10.99 -7.53
N ILE A 46 5.74 -9.82 -7.00
CA ILE A 46 4.98 -8.60 -7.20
C ILE A 46 5.90 -7.46 -7.67
N SER A 47 5.48 -6.76 -8.72
CA SER A 47 6.13 -5.55 -9.20
C SER A 47 5.11 -4.43 -9.25
N LEU A 48 5.43 -3.28 -8.68
CA LEU A 48 4.51 -2.17 -8.49
C LEU A 48 5.17 -0.85 -8.88
N ASN A 49 4.49 -0.07 -9.72
CA ASN A 49 4.87 1.30 -10.02
C ASN A 49 4.31 2.24 -8.94
N LYS A 50 5.13 2.53 -7.93
CA LYS A 50 4.76 3.34 -6.76
C LYS A 50 4.26 4.74 -7.14
N THR A 51 4.88 5.37 -8.13
CA THR A 51 4.56 6.72 -8.58
C THR A 51 3.15 6.78 -9.17
N LEU A 52 2.81 5.85 -10.08
CA LEU A 52 1.48 5.79 -10.68
C LEU A 52 0.40 5.43 -9.67
N ILE A 53 0.68 4.48 -8.77
CA ILE A 53 -0.24 4.09 -7.70
C ILE A 53 -0.59 5.30 -6.83
N ARG A 54 0.42 6.07 -6.42
CA ARG A 54 0.24 7.26 -5.59
C ARG A 54 -0.55 8.34 -6.33
N TYR A 55 -0.27 8.55 -7.62
CA TYR A 55 -1.01 9.51 -8.45
C TYR A 55 -2.49 9.16 -8.54
N PHE A 56 -2.84 7.93 -8.94
CA PHE A 56 -4.26 7.55 -9.10
C PHE A 56 -4.99 7.45 -7.76
N PHE A 57 -4.31 7.05 -6.69
CA PHE A 57 -4.92 6.95 -5.37
C PHE A 57 -5.21 8.33 -4.76
N ILE A 58 -4.22 9.22 -4.73
CA ILE A 58 -4.35 10.54 -4.08
C ILE A 58 -5.10 11.52 -4.99
N LYS A 59 -4.72 11.65 -6.27
CA LYS A 59 -5.27 12.69 -7.15
C LYS A 59 -6.60 12.30 -7.79
N LYS A 60 -6.83 11.01 -8.06
CA LYS A 60 -8.02 10.52 -8.78
C LYS A 60 -9.01 9.75 -7.89
N GLY A 61 -8.72 9.58 -6.60
CA GLY A 61 -9.62 8.92 -5.65
C GLY A 61 -9.90 7.45 -6.01
N ALA A 62 -8.92 6.76 -6.59
CA ALA A 62 -9.11 5.37 -7.01
C ALA A 62 -9.39 4.44 -5.82
N GLN A 63 -10.44 3.63 -5.93
CA GLN A 63 -10.82 2.67 -4.89
C GLN A 63 -10.11 1.33 -5.07
N LEU A 64 -9.79 0.64 -3.97
CA LEU A 64 -9.08 -0.64 -4.01
C LEU A 64 -10.02 -1.82 -3.88
N THR A 65 -9.70 -2.92 -4.57
CA THR A 65 -10.26 -4.24 -4.25
C THR A 65 -9.59 -4.83 -3.00
N LYS A 66 -10.27 -5.75 -2.29
CA LYS A 66 -9.73 -6.42 -1.09
C LYS A 66 -8.37 -7.08 -1.37
N THR A 67 -8.25 -7.78 -2.49
CA THR A 67 -7.02 -8.46 -2.92
C THR A 67 -5.89 -7.47 -3.20
N VAL A 68 -6.16 -6.41 -3.97
CA VAL A 68 -5.14 -5.39 -4.27
C VAL A 68 -4.72 -4.64 -3.00
N SER A 69 -5.66 -4.33 -2.09
CA SER A 69 -5.33 -3.74 -0.78
C SER A 69 -4.36 -4.64 0.00
N ASN A 70 -4.59 -5.94 0.03
CA ASN A 70 -3.69 -6.88 0.69
C ASN A 70 -2.32 -6.96 0.02
N LEU A 71 -2.27 -6.96 -1.32
CA LEU A 71 -1.01 -6.94 -2.06
C LEU A 71 -0.20 -5.66 -1.80
N LEU A 72 -0.84 -4.50 -1.78
CA LEU A 72 -0.19 -3.22 -1.48
C LEU A 72 0.28 -3.14 -0.02
N LYS A 73 -0.48 -3.71 0.93
CA LYS A 73 -0.05 -3.86 2.32
C LYS A 73 1.20 -4.75 2.44
N LYS A 74 1.21 -5.90 1.75
CA LYS A 74 2.39 -6.79 1.69
C LYS A 74 3.61 -6.07 1.11
N ALA A 75 3.41 -5.19 0.14
CA ALA A 75 4.46 -4.38 -0.45
C ALA A 75 4.88 -3.15 0.40
N GLY A 76 4.30 -2.95 1.59
CA GLY A 76 4.61 -1.83 2.48
C GLY A 76 4.09 -0.47 2.01
N LEU A 77 3.24 -0.41 0.97
CA LEU A 77 2.70 0.84 0.43
C LEU A 77 1.48 1.34 1.20
N LEU A 78 0.82 0.47 1.95
CA LEU A 78 -0.30 0.82 2.82
C LEU A 78 0.01 0.42 4.26
N MET A 79 -0.11 1.36 5.19
CA MET A 79 -0.01 1.08 6.62
C MET A 79 -1.16 0.17 7.06
N THR A 80 -0.84 -0.96 7.65
CA THR A 80 -1.81 -1.78 8.38
C THR A 80 -2.01 -1.16 9.77
N ARG A 81 -3.28 -1.03 10.24
CA ARG A 81 -3.59 -0.45 11.57
C ARG A 81 -2.79 -1.08 12.71
N ARG A 82 -2.36 -2.34 12.59
CA ARG A 82 -1.57 -3.07 13.58
C ARG A 82 -0.26 -2.37 13.96
N ASN A 83 0.32 -1.55 13.08
CA ASN A 83 1.57 -0.83 13.36
C ASN A 83 1.37 0.41 14.25
N LYS A 84 0.17 0.67 14.78
CA LYS A 84 -0.06 1.75 15.75
C LYS A 84 0.56 1.44 17.12
N THR A 85 0.67 0.18 17.52
CA THR A 85 1.22 -0.19 18.84
C THR A 85 2.71 0.13 18.93
N SER A 86 3.51 -0.19 17.91
CA SER A 86 4.95 0.11 17.88
C SER A 86 5.25 1.60 17.70
N LEU A 87 4.44 2.34 16.95
CA LEU A 87 4.50 3.80 16.85
C LEU A 87 4.12 4.48 18.17
N ASN A 88 3.11 3.97 18.88
CA ASN A 88 2.74 4.47 20.21
C ASN A 88 3.82 4.14 21.25
N LEU A 89 4.43 2.95 21.22
CA LEU A 89 5.56 2.59 22.09
C LEU A 89 6.77 3.51 21.83
N LYS A 90 7.16 3.71 20.55
CA LYS A 90 8.25 4.65 20.22
C LYS A 90 7.93 6.08 20.66
N LYS A 91 6.68 6.52 20.50
CA LYS A 91 6.23 7.85 20.95
C LYS A 91 6.22 7.97 22.48
N PHE A 92 5.91 6.90 23.20
CA PHE A 92 5.93 6.83 24.66
C PHE A 92 7.37 6.90 25.18
N ILE A 93 8.26 6.03 24.70
CA ILE A 93 9.68 6.01 25.08
C ILE A 93 10.37 7.34 24.78
N ILE A 94 10.13 7.96 23.61
CA ILE A 94 10.71 9.26 23.25
C ILE A 94 10.20 10.38 24.18
N ARG A 95 8.90 10.37 24.54
CA ARG A 95 8.33 11.36 25.46
C ARG A 95 8.90 11.22 26.87
N ASP A 96 9.03 9.99 27.35
CA ASP A 96 9.61 9.72 28.67
C ASP A 96 11.08 10.11 28.72
N PHE A 97 11.85 9.78 27.68
CA PHE A 97 13.24 10.21 27.55
C PHE A 97 13.40 11.74 27.50
N LEU A 98 12.52 12.44 26.78
CA LEU A 98 12.50 13.91 26.73
C LEU A 98 12.09 14.55 28.06
N LYS A 99 11.21 13.91 28.86
CA LYS A 99 10.88 14.37 30.21
C LYS A 99 12.06 14.24 31.16
N LEU A 100 12.79 13.12 31.09
CA LEU A 100 13.98 12.88 31.91
C LEU A 100 15.10 13.89 31.64
N LYS A 101 15.30 14.27 30.36
CA LYS A 101 16.37 15.23 29.97
C LYS A 101 16.06 16.69 30.35
N LYS A 102 14.80 17.04 30.61
CA LYS A 102 14.38 18.38 31.03
C LYS A 102 14.50 18.63 32.53
N GLY A 103 14.63 17.58 33.35
CA GLY A 103 14.75 17.70 34.81
C GLY A 103 16.18 17.91 35.33
N THR A 104 17.21 17.76 34.49
CA THR A 104 18.62 17.78 34.92
C THR A 104 19.34 19.12 34.66
N GLN A 105 18.68 20.12 34.05
CA GLN A 105 19.30 21.41 33.72
C GLN A 105 19.17 22.48 34.83
N SER A 106 18.51 22.17 35.95
CA SER A 106 18.27 23.12 37.06
C SER A 106 19.09 22.83 38.33
N ALA A 107 20.10 21.95 38.26
CA ALA A 107 20.90 21.54 39.44
C ALA A 107 22.38 21.93 39.35
N ILE A 108 22.74 22.81 38.40
CA ILE A 108 24.09 23.38 38.28
C ILE A 108 23.93 24.90 38.26
N THR A 109 23.68 25.47 39.42
CA THR A 109 23.88 26.88 39.75
C THR A 109 24.25 26.91 41.22
#